data_AF-A0A950T554-F1
#
_entry.id   AF-A0A950T554-F1
#
_cell.length_a   1.000
_cell.length_b   1.000
_cell.length_c   1.000
_cell.angle_alpha   90.00
_cell.angle_beta   90.00
_cell.angle_gamma   90.00
#
_symmetry.space_group_name_H-M   'P 1'
#
loop_
_entity.id
_entity.type
_entity.pdbx_description
1 polymer ?
#
loop_
_entity_poly.entity_id
_entity_poly.type
_entity_poly.pdbx_seq_one_letter_code
_entity_poly.pdbx_strand_id
1 'polypeptide(L)'
;MNPRTTSEPGPSRHGLSLPLIFGLGIYAVIAGHGGAVLHDPDTFLHVAVGRWIIEHRAVPHQGIFSGTMAQAPWVAHEWLSEVLLASLFDNFGWTGLVAVTAFCVAAAIAILLRQLLRQLVPVHAMIAAALAVILVIPHVLARPHVFTLPILVAWVAALVRARCEERAPAPWLALLMVVWANLHGGYVLGLGLAGLLAAEAVWLAPDWRSRRRAARGWALFGALSLAAACITPYGLDALLLPFRLAGMRFATAQLIEWRSPDFQSFEPLELWLAFVLFAGLALGWRLPATRLLLLLLLLHMALQHRRHVELVGLLAPLLLAPALGRQLRSAAAGPADRVLAELAKPASLRGIAIAAVLFAGLSAVVLRGAAIRSDVVTPTAALAAMRAAHVEGPVLNDYGFGGYLIFSGIAPFIDGRAELYGDDFFRQYVDAMLLQNGELPQLLDRYGIAWTLIEPQRPAVVLLDHLSGWRRLYADDVAVVHVRDVPVRH
;
A
#
# COMPACT_ATOMS: atom_id res chain seq x y z
N MET A 1 9.46 32.96 30.50
CA MET A 1 8.11 33.00 29.88
C MET A 1 7.62 31.56 29.82
N ASN A 2 6.63 31.19 30.65
CA ASN A 2 6.10 29.82 30.70
C ASN A 2 5.53 29.43 29.31
N PRO A 3 5.90 28.29 28.71
CA PRO A 3 5.18 27.79 27.56
C PRO A 3 3.79 27.40 28.07
N ARG A 4 2.79 28.22 27.74
CA ARG A 4 1.39 27.90 28.01
C ARG A 4 1.14 26.51 27.46
N THR A 5 0.85 25.56 28.34
CA THR A 5 0.07 24.37 28.01
C THR A 5 -1.20 24.89 27.34
N THR A 6 -1.23 24.95 26.01
CA THR A 6 -2.47 25.15 25.26
C THR A 6 -3.32 23.94 25.60
N SER A 7 -4.22 24.09 26.57
CA SER A 7 -5.26 23.11 26.85
C SER A 7 -5.89 22.74 25.52
N GLU A 8 -5.92 21.45 25.18
CA GLU A 8 -6.55 21.04 23.94
C GLU A 8 -7.98 21.61 23.91
N PRO A 9 -8.41 22.19 22.78
CA PRO A 9 -9.73 22.78 22.71
C PRO A 9 -10.77 21.71 23.06
N GLY A 10 -11.76 22.09 23.88
CA GLY A 10 -12.88 21.23 24.21
C GLY A 10 -13.61 20.73 22.95
N PRO A 11 -14.42 19.65 23.07
CA PRO A 11 -15.09 19.05 21.93
C PRO A 11 -15.99 20.06 21.21
N SER A 12 -16.22 19.83 19.91
CA SER A 12 -17.08 20.69 19.09
C SER A 12 -18.49 20.77 19.67
N ARG A 13 -19.11 21.96 19.57
CA ARG A 13 -20.50 22.17 20.01
C ARG A 13 -21.51 21.30 19.26
N HIS A 14 -21.24 20.97 18.00
CA HIS A 14 -22.09 20.11 17.17
C HIS A 14 -21.85 18.62 17.39
N GLY A 15 -20.87 18.25 18.23
CA GLY A 15 -20.45 16.88 18.49
C GLY A 15 -19.60 16.25 17.37
N LEU A 16 -19.86 16.55 16.09
CA LEU A 16 -19.05 16.09 14.95
C LEU A 16 -17.81 16.95 14.74
N SER A 17 -16.78 16.38 14.11
CA SER A 17 -15.57 17.12 13.73
C SER A 17 -15.28 17.01 12.25
N LEU A 18 -14.57 18.01 11.73
CA LEU A 18 -14.18 18.11 10.33
C LEU A 18 -13.41 16.86 9.85
N PRO A 19 -12.44 16.29 10.60
CA PRO A 19 -11.84 15.01 10.26
C PRO A 19 -12.82 13.84 10.12
N LEU A 20 -13.85 13.76 10.98
CA LEU A 20 -14.85 12.68 10.88
C LEU A 20 -15.73 12.86 9.64
N ILE A 21 -16.18 14.09 9.38
CA ILE A 21 -17.02 14.40 8.21
C ILE A 21 -16.24 14.13 6.92
N PHE A 22 -15.00 14.60 6.85
CA PHE A 22 -14.13 14.41 5.69
C PHE A 22 -13.79 12.92 5.48
N GLY A 23 -13.46 12.20 6.56
CA GLY A 23 -13.23 10.76 6.53
C GLY A 23 -14.45 9.97 6.07
N LEU A 24 -15.65 10.29 6.57
CA LEU A 24 -16.89 9.66 6.11
C LEU A 24 -17.17 9.93 4.62
N GLY A 25 -16.87 11.13 4.13
CA GLY A 25 -16.97 11.45 2.71
C GLY A 25 -16.02 10.60 1.86
N ILE A 26 -14.75 10.49 2.26
CA ILE A 26 -13.76 9.64 1.59
C ILE A 26 -14.20 8.18 1.60
N TYR A 27 -14.66 7.70 2.75
CA TYR A 27 -15.18 6.34 2.88
C TYR A 27 -16.31 6.09 1.87
N ALA A 28 -17.30 6.98 1.82
CA ALA A 28 -18.43 6.86 0.90
C ALA A 28 -17.99 6.83 -0.58
N VAL A 29 -17.03 7.69 -0.95
CA VAL A 29 -16.50 7.76 -2.33
C VAL A 29 -15.78 6.46 -2.70
N ILE A 30 -14.86 5.99 -1.86
CA ILE A 30 -14.08 4.77 -2.16
C ILE A 30 -15.01 3.55 -2.17
N ALA A 31 -15.90 3.43 -1.18
CA ALA A 31 -16.83 2.31 -1.10
C ALA A 31 -17.82 2.28 -2.28
N GLY A 32 -18.21 3.44 -2.80
CA GLY A 32 -19.01 3.57 -4.02
C GLY A 32 -18.29 3.15 -5.30
N HIS A 33 -16.95 3.09 -5.29
CA HIS A 33 -16.09 2.68 -6.41
C HIS A 33 -15.37 1.35 -6.13
N GLY A 34 -15.99 0.46 -5.37
CA GLY A 34 -15.31 -0.77 -4.91
C GLY A 34 -14.80 -1.69 -6.01
N GLY A 35 -15.33 -1.61 -7.24
CA GLY A 35 -14.76 -2.35 -8.38
C GLY A 35 -13.30 -1.96 -8.68
N ALA A 36 -12.97 -0.67 -8.58
CA ALA A 36 -11.60 -0.19 -8.74
C ALA A 36 -10.69 -0.65 -7.58
N VAL A 37 -11.25 -0.75 -6.37
CA VAL A 37 -10.52 -1.25 -5.19
C VAL A 37 -10.11 -2.72 -5.34
N LEU A 38 -10.88 -3.50 -6.08
CA LEU A 38 -10.61 -4.92 -6.35
C LEU A 38 -9.92 -5.15 -7.70
N HIS A 39 -9.49 -4.08 -8.38
CA HIS A 39 -8.82 -4.16 -9.67
C HIS A 39 -7.33 -4.52 -9.50
N ASP A 40 -7.09 -5.61 -8.80
CA ASP A 40 -5.76 -6.12 -8.53
C ASP A 40 -5.77 -7.65 -8.40
N PRO A 41 -4.95 -8.36 -9.21
CA PRO A 41 -4.94 -9.82 -9.20
C PRO A 41 -4.37 -10.43 -7.92
N ASP A 42 -3.50 -9.73 -7.19
CA ASP A 42 -2.83 -10.27 -6.01
C ASP A 42 -3.75 -10.31 -4.78
N THR A 43 -4.88 -9.59 -4.82
CA THR A 43 -5.94 -9.69 -3.78
C THR A 43 -6.32 -11.15 -3.51
N PHE A 44 -6.39 -11.97 -4.56
CA PHE A 44 -6.69 -13.41 -4.48
C PHE A 44 -5.60 -14.20 -3.74
N LEU A 45 -4.33 -13.91 -4.03
CA LEU A 45 -3.18 -14.50 -3.37
C LEU A 45 -3.25 -14.23 -1.86
N HIS A 46 -3.44 -12.96 -1.47
CA HIS A 46 -3.45 -12.59 -0.06
C HIS A 46 -4.56 -13.28 0.74
N VAL A 47 -5.76 -13.42 0.15
CA VAL A 47 -6.86 -14.16 0.76
C VAL A 47 -6.51 -15.66 0.89
N ALA A 48 -5.91 -16.25 -0.15
CA ALA A 48 -5.54 -17.66 -0.12
C ALA A 48 -4.42 -17.97 0.90
N VAL A 49 -3.41 -17.11 1.00
CA VAL A 49 -2.35 -17.24 2.01
C VAL A 49 -2.93 -17.09 3.42
N GLY A 50 -3.81 -16.11 3.65
CA GLY A 50 -4.46 -15.92 4.94
C GLY A 50 -5.28 -17.14 5.37
N ARG A 51 -6.04 -17.74 4.45
CA ARG A 51 -6.79 -18.98 4.70
C ARG A 51 -5.85 -20.13 5.06
N TRP A 52 -4.74 -20.28 4.34
CA TRP A 52 -3.73 -21.29 4.64
C TRP A 52 -3.14 -21.11 6.04
N ILE A 53 -2.81 -19.87 6.45
CA ILE A 53 -2.30 -19.58 7.80
C ILE A 53 -3.32 -19.96 8.87
N ILE A 54 -4.60 -19.62 8.68
CA ILE A 54 -5.68 -19.95 9.62
C ILE A 54 -5.86 -21.46 9.75
N GLU A 55 -5.87 -22.18 8.63
CA GLU A 55 -6.04 -23.64 8.57
C GLU A 55 -4.86 -24.38 9.22
N HIS A 56 -3.63 -23.99 8.88
CA HIS A 56 -2.41 -24.68 9.33
C HIS A 56 -1.92 -24.19 10.69
N ARG A 57 -2.47 -23.07 11.19
CA ARG A 57 -2.03 -22.39 12.43
C ARG A 57 -0.53 -22.10 12.45
N ALA A 58 0.01 -21.77 11.28
CA ALA A 58 1.43 -21.55 11.05
C ALA A 58 1.63 -20.45 10.01
N VAL A 59 2.77 -19.77 10.06
CA VAL A 59 3.18 -18.80 9.04
C VAL A 59 4.14 -19.49 8.07
N PRO A 60 3.94 -19.38 6.75
CA PRO A 60 4.68 -20.17 5.76
C PRO A 60 6.11 -19.66 5.55
N HIS A 61 7.10 -20.54 5.71
CA HIS A 61 8.52 -20.22 5.45
C HIS A 61 9.01 -20.64 4.05
N GLN A 62 8.12 -21.18 3.22
CA GLN A 62 8.44 -21.71 1.90
C GLN A 62 7.40 -21.26 0.87
N GLY A 63 7.70 -21.42 -0.41
CA GLY A 63 6.86 -21.06 -1.55
C GLY A 63 5.58 -21.86 -1.70
N ILE A 64 4.72 -21.87 -0.68
CA ILE A 64 3.41 -22.52 -0.71
C ILE A 64 2.65 -22.15 -1.99
N PHE A 65 1.87 -23.10 -2.50
CA PHE A 65 1.11 -23.02 -3.75
C PHE A 65 1.91 -22.99 -5.06
N SER A 66 3.17 -22.55 -5.07
CA SER A 66 3.93 -22.44 -6.34
C SER A 66 4.21 -23.81 -6.94
N GLY A 67 3.95 -23.97 -8.24
CA GLY A 67 4.25 -25.19 -8.99
C GLY A 67 5.74 -25.35 -9.33
N THR A 68 6.50 -24.26 -9.33
CA THR A 68 7.93 -24.24 -9.72
C THR A 68 8.86 -23.98 -8.55
N MET A 69 8.40 -23.26 -7.52
CA MET A 69 9.21 -22.81 -6.37
C MET A 69 8.67 -23.31 -5.02
N ALA A 70 7.99 -24.47 -4.99
CA ALA A 70 7.35 -25.01 -3.79
C ALA A 70 8.26 -25.11 -2.55
N GLN A 71 9.55 -25.39 -2.76
CA GLN A 71 10.55 -25.58 -1.70
C GLN A 71 11.45 -24.35 -1.49
N ALA A 72 11.28 -23.29 -2.29
CA ALA A 72 12.09 -22.09 -2.15
C ALA A 72 11.74 -21.35 -0.85
N PRO A 73 12.74 -20.76 -0.16
CA PRO A 73 12.48 -20.01 1.07
C PRO A 73 11.65 -18.77 0.78
N TRP A 74 10.67 -18.50 1.64
CA TRP A 74 9.79 -17.34 1.52
C TRP A 74 9.60 -16.64 2.86
N VAL A 75 9.49 -15.31 2.79
CA VAL A 75 9.18 -14.44 3.93
C VAL A 75 7.81 -13.83 3.69
N ALA A 76 6.76 -14.44 4.26
CA ALA A 76 5.41 -13.88 4.27
C ALA A 76 5.33 -12.70 5.25
N HIS A 77 5.96 -11.60 4.87
CA HIS A 77 6.11 -10.38 5.67
C HIS A 77 4.79 -9.63 5.89
N GLU A 78 3.70 -10.05 5.24
CA GLU A 78 2.36 -9.45 5.31
C GLU A 78 1.35 -10.37 6.00
N TRP A 79 1.82 -11.42 6.69
CA TRP A 79 0.99 -12.50 7.23
C TRP A 79 -0.23 -12.03 8.05
N LEU A 80 -0.08 -10.98 8.88
CA LEU A 80 -1.19 -10.50 9.70
C LEU A 80 -2.26 -9.84 8.84
N SER A 81 -1.84 -9.08 7.82
CA SER A 81 -2.78 -8.49 6.85
C SER A 81 -3.50 -9.58 6.07
N GLU A 82 -2.79 -10.64 5.66
CA GLU A 82 -3.39 -11.77 4.94
C GLU A 82 -4.43 -12.49 5.81
N VAL A 83 -4.15 -12.74 7.09
CA VAL A 83 -5.14 -13.29 8.04
C VAL A 83 -6.37 -12.39 8.18
N LEU A 84 -6.17 -11.06 8.25
CA LEU A 84 -7.28 -10.10 8.32
C LEU A 84 -8.10 -10.10 7.03
N LEU A 85 -7.46 -10.10 5.87
CA LEU A 85 -8.12 -10.13 4.56
C LEU A 85 -8.91 -11.44 4.38
N ALA A 86 -8.32 -12.59 4.68
CA ALA A 86 -9.01 -13.88 4.63
C ALA A 86 -10.22 -13.90 5.57
N SER A 87 -10.06 -13.46 6.81
CA SER A 87 -11.16 -13.42 7.79
C SER A 87 -12.30 -12.51 7.32
N LEU A 88 -11.98 -11.35 6.75
CA LEU A 88 -12.98 -10.42 6.23
C LEU A 88 -13.68 -10.98 4.99
N PHE A 89 -12.91 -11.61 4.10
CA PHE A 89 -13.45 -12.24 2.90
C PHE A 89 -14.41 -13.40 3.24
N ASP A 90 -14.05 -14.26 4.19
CA ASP A 90 -14.87 -15.41 4.57
C ASP A 90 -16.20 -15.01 5.23
N ASN A 91 -16.23 -13.86 5.93
CA ASN A 91 -17.43 -13.39 6.63
C ASN A 91 -18.28 -12.41 5.81
N PHE A 92 -17.66 -11.61 4.93
CA PHE A 92 -18.32 -10.49 4.25
C PHE A 92 -18.04 -10.42 2.74
N GLY A 93 -17.30 -11.39 2.19
CA GLY A 93 -16.90 -11.44 0.79
C GLY A 93 -16.05 -10.25 0.34
N TRP A 94 -16.06 -10.00 -0.96
CA TRP A 94 -15.40 -8.86 -1.61
C TRP A 94 -15.75 -7.52 -1.00
N THR A 95 -17.00 -7.37 -0.59
CA THR A 95 -17.50 -6.13 -0.03
C THR A 95 -16.89 -5.82 1.33
N GLY A 96 -16.54 -6.85 2.13
CA GLY A 96 -15.75 -6.68 3.34
C GLY A 96 -14.37 -6.09 3.07
N LEU A 97 -13.72 -6.53 1.99
CA LEU A 97 -12.40 -6.04 1.59
C LEU A 97 -12.45 -4.58 1.10
N VAL A 98 -13.49 -4.23 0.33
CA VAL A 98 -13.74 -2.84 -0.09
C VAL A 98 -13.98 -1.95 1.14
N ALA A 99 -14.84 -2.37 2.06
CA ALA A 99 -15.16 -1.61 3.26
C ALA A 99 -13.93 -1.38 4.14
N VAL A 100 -13.12 -2.41 4.40
CA VAL A 100 -11.92 -2.23 5.23
C VAL A 100 -10.87 -1.35 4.56
N THR A 101 -10.71 -1.46 3.24
CA THR A 101 -9.79 -0.65 2.46
C THR A 101 -10.20 0.82 2.51
N ALA A 102 -11.48 1.10 2.21
CA ALA A 102 -12.05 2.44 2.31
C ALA A 102 -11.91 3.01 3.73
N PHE A 103 -12.13 2.18 4.77
CA PHE A 103 -11.99 2.59 6.16
C PHE A 103 -10.54 2.98 6.49
N CYS A 104 -9.55 2.17 6.09
CA CYS A 104 -8.15 2.45 6.41
C CYS A 104 -7.66 3.73 5.73
N VAL A 105 -8.03 3.96 4.47
CA VAL A 105 -7.71 5.20 3.75
C VAL A 105 -8.41 6.40 4.39
N ALA A 106 -9.71 6.29 4.69
CA ALA A 106 -10.47 7.34 5.37
C ALA A 106 -9.88 7.68 6.75
N ALA A 107 -9.46 6.66 7.50
CA ALA A 107 -8.81 6.83 8.79
C ALA A 107 -7.46 7.53 8.64
N ALA A 108 -6.63 7.14 7.67
CA ALA A 108 -5.34 7.78 7.40
C ALA A 108 -5.52 9.28 7.10
N ILE A 109 -6.46 9.63 6.22
CA ILE A 109 -6.73 11.02 5.86
C ILE A 109 -7.39 11.80 7.01
N ALA A 110 -8.29 11.18 7.79
CA ALA A 110 -8.86 11.83 8.97
C ALA A 110 -7.79 12.11 10.04
N ILE A 111 -6.86 11.18 10.28
CA ILE A 111 -5.71 11.38 11.17
C ILE A 111 -4.83 12.50 10.63
N LEU A 112 -4.51 12.49 9.32
CA LEU A 112 -3.72 13.53 8.67
C LEU A 112 -4.37 14.91 8.88
N LEU A 113 -5.65 15.06 8.53
CA LEU A 113 -6.39 16.31 8.68
C LEU A 113 -6.42 16.78 10.14
N ARG A 114 -6.63 15.87 11.09
CA ARG A 114 -6.58 16.18 12.53
C ARG A 114 -5.23 16.76 12.94
N GLN A 115 -4.12 16.24 12.40
CA GLN A 115 -2.77 16.74 12.71
C GLN A 115 -2.51 18.09 12.04
N LEU A 116 -2.96 18.28 10.79
CA LEU A 116 -2.84 19.54 10.06
C LEU A 116 -3.61 20.68 10.75
N LEU A 117 -4.80 20.41 11.27
CA LEU A 117 -5.63 21.39 12.01
C LEU A 117 -4.98 21.90 13.30
N ARG A 118 -3.91 21.25 13.80
CA ARG A 118 -3.14 21.77 14.95
C ARG A 118 -2.21 22.93 14.55
N GLN A 119 -1.82 22.99 13.27
CA GLN A 119 -0.79 23.91 12.77
C GLN A 119 -1.31 24.90 11.73
N LEU A 120 -2.40 24.55 11.03
CA LEU A 120 -2.97 25.30 9.92
C LEU A 120 -4.40 25.76 10.24
N VAL A 121 -4.85 26.81 9.57
CA VAL A 121 -6.28 27.16 9.53
C VAL A 121 -7.06 26.08 8.77
N PRO A 122 -8.38 25.90 9.05
CA PRO A 122 -9.15 24.79 8.49
C PRO A 122 -9.10 24.66 6.97
N VAL A 123 -9.21 25.76 6.22
CA VAL A 123 -9.19 25.71 4.74
C VAL A 123 -7.86 25.16 4.22
N HIS A 124 -6.73 25.60 4.77
CA HIS A 124 -5.41 25.13 4.34
C HIS A 124 -5.19 23.65 4.69
N ALA A 125 -5.67 23.23 5.87
CA ALA A 125 -5.62 21.82 6.26
C ALA A 125 -6.47 20.93 5.32
N MET A 126 -7.65 21.40 4.92
CA MET A 126 -8.51 20.70 3.96
C MET A 126 -7.89 20.63 2.56
N ILE A 127 -7.31 21.72 2.05
CA ILE A 127 -6.61 21.73 0.75
C ILE A 127 -5.46 20.71 0.76
N ALA A 128 -4.64 20.74 1.80
CA ALA A 128 -3.54 19.78 1.94
C ALA A 128 -4.02 18.33 2.05
N ALA A 129 -5.13 18.07 2.77
CA ALA A 129 -5.74 16.75 2.83
C ALA A 129 -6.34 16.31 1.49
N ALA A 130 -6.96 17.22 0.73
CA ALA A 130 -7.50 16.93 -0.60
C ALA A 130 -6.38 16.59 -1.60
N LEU A 131 -5.27 17.33 -1.57
CA LEU A 131 -4.08 17.02 -2.36
C LEU A 131 -3.47 15.66 -1.98
N ALA A 132 -3.49 15.31 -0.70
CA ALA A 132 -3.07 13.99 -0.24
C ALA A 132 -3.98 12.89 -0.82
N VAL A 133 -5.30 13.08 -0.80
CA VAL A 133 -6.28 12.14 -1.37
C VAL A 133 -6.01 11.92 -2.87
N ILE A 134 -5.76 12.98 -3.63
CA ILE A 134 -5.47 12.90 -5.08
C ILE A 134 -4.27 11.97 -5.35
N LEU A 135 -3.23 12.02 -4.52
CA LEU A 135 -2.04 11.17 -4.68
C LEU A 135 -2.22 9.73 -4.16
N VAL A 136 -3.18 9.51 -3.25
CA VAL A 136 -3.47 8.19 -2.67
C VAL A 136 -4.43 7.39 -3.56
N ILE A 137 -5.41 8.03 -4.21
CA ILE A 137 -6.47 7.36 -5.00
C ILE A 137 -5.96 6.27 -5.95
N PRO A 138 -4.90 6.49 -6.76
CA PRO A 138 -4.43 5.47 -7.71
C PRO A 138 -3.92 4.17 -7.05
N HIS A 139 -3.62 4.21 -5.75
CA HIS A 139 -3.08 3.08 -4.98
C HIS A 139 -4.10 2.51 -3.98
N VAL A 140 -5.37 2.89 -4.08
CA VAL A 140 -6.46 2.35 -3.24
C VAL A 140 -6.87 0.98 -3.80
N LEU A 141 -6.08 -0.04 -3.47
CA LEU A 141 -6.30 -1.44 -3.84
C LEU A 141 -6.47 -2.29 -2.58
N ALA A 142 -7.23 -3.39 -2.65
CA ALA A 142 -7.44 -4.32 -1.54
C ALA A 142 -6.19 -5.19 -1.23
N ARG A 143 -5.08 -4.52 -0.90
CA ARG A 143 -3.77 -5.10 -0.61
C ARG A 143 -3.33 -4.83 0.84
N PRO A 144 -2.38 -5.59 1.39
CA PRO A 144 -1.88 -5.43 2.77
C PRO A 144 -1.43 -4.02 3.16
N HIS A 145 -0.89 -3.23 2.23
CA HIS A 145 -0.36 -1.89 2.54
C HIS A 145 -1.42 -0.95 3.13
N VAL A 146 -2.70 -1.13 2.79
CA VAL A 146 -3.79 -0.23 3.22
C VAL A 146 -3.96 -0.20 4.74
N PHE A 147 -3.76 -1.33 5.43
CA PHE A 147 -3.83 -1.40 6.89
C PHE A 147 -2.78 -0.50 7.56
N THR A 148 -1.70 -0.21 6.85
CA THR A 148 -0.57 0.54 7.39
C THR A 148 -0.64 2.04 7.12
N LEU A 149 -1.48 2.49 6.20
CA LEU A 149 -1.67 3.92 5.93
C LEU A 149 -2.02 4.75 7.18
N PRO A 150 -3.03 4.37 8.02
CA PRO A 150 -3.32 5.11 9.24
C PRO A 150 -2.17 5.05 10.26
N ILE A 151 -1.46 3.91 10.31
CA ILE A 151 -0.30 3.72 11.19
C ILE A 151 0.85 4.64 10.78
N LEU A 152 1.17 4.69 9.48
CA LEU A 152 2.20 5.54 8.89
C LEU A 152 1.96 7.02 9.21
N VAL A 153 0.74 7.51 8.98
CA VAL A 153 0.37 8.90 9.26
C VAL A 153 0.49 9.20 10.76
N ALA A 154 -0.04 8.31 11.61
CA ALA A 154 0.04 8.48 13.06
C ALA A 154 1.49 8.47 13.58
N TRP A 155 2.30 7.55 13.06
CA TRP A 155 3.73 7.41 13.37
C TRP A 155 4.49 8.69 13.02
N VAL A 156 4.43 9.11 11.76
CA VAL A 156 5.17 10.30 11.29
C VAL A 156 4.68 11.56 11.99
N ALA A 157 3.36 11.72 12.18
CA ALA A 157 2.84 12.86 12.93
C ALA A 157 3.36 12.88 14.39
N ALA A 158 3.47 11.73 15.03
CA ALA A 158 4.02 11.64 16.38
C ALA A 158 5.52 11.97 16.44
N LEU A 159 6.30 11.51 15.45
CA LEU A 159 7.73 11.82 15.34
C LEU A 159 7.96 13.32 15.07
N VAL A 160 7.22 13.90 14.13
CA VAL A 160 7.29 15.33 13.81
C VAL A 160 6.89 16.17 15.03
N ARG A 161 5.83 15.79 15.74
CA ARG A 161 5.41 16.47 16.96
C ARG A 161 6.48 16.41 18.04
N ALA A 162 7.04 15.22 18.31
CA ALA A 162 8.13 15.07 19.27
C ALA A 162 9.33 15.95 18.90
N ARG A 163 9.66 16.02 17.61
CA ARG A 163 10.70 16.93 17.10
C ARG A 163 10.38 18.39 17.37
N CYS A 164 9.19 18.86 17.03
CA CYS A 164 8.77 20.25 17.25
C CYS A 164 8.72 20.63 18.74
N GLU A 165 8.41 19.67 19.60
CA GLU A 165 8.37 19.84 21.06
C GLU A 165 9.74 19.61 21.73
N GLU A 166 10.81 19.46 20.94
CA GLU A 166 12.20 19.26 21.40
C GLU A 166 12.37 18.11 22.42
N ARG A 167 11.59 17.04 22.21
CA ARG A 167 11.61 15.85 23.06
C ARG A 167 11.74 14.57 22.25
N ALA A 168 12.01 13.48 22.94
CA ALA A 168 11.96 12.16 22.33
C ALA A 168 10.51 11.74 22.05
N PRO A 169 10.28 10.89 21.02
CA PRO A 169 9.00 10.23 20.82
C PRO A 169 8.62 9.38 22.04
N ALA A 170 7.33 9.15 22.20
CA ALA A 170 6.84 8.36 23.34
C ALA A 170 7.23 6.88 23.15
N PRO A 171 7.78 6.20 24.18
CA PRO A 171 8.23 4.80 24.06
C PRO A 171 7.14 3.82 23.63
N TRP A 172 5.87 4.06 24.00
CA TRP A 172 4.75 3.20 23.63
C TRP A 172 4.53 3.11 22.12
N LEU A 173 5.02 4.07 21.32
CA LEU A 173 4.97 3.98 19.86
C LEU A 173 5.71 2.72 19.35
N ALA A 174 6.65 2.16 20.09
CA ALA A 174 7.25 0.87 19.75
C ALA A 174 6.20 -0.25 19.61
N LEU A 175 5.09 -0.22 20.35
CA LEU A 175 3.98 -1.17 20.19
C LEU A 175 3.29 -1.02 18.82
N LEU A 176 3.17 0.23 18.34
CA LEU A 176 2.65 0.50 17.00
C LEU A 176 3.60 -0.03 15.92
N MET A 177 4.91 0.00 16.17
CA MET A 177 5.91 -0.61 15.29
C MET A 177 5.80 -2.13 15.24
N VAL A 178 5.50 -2.81 16.36
CA VAL A 178 5.21 -4.26 16.36
C VAL A 178 4.03 -4.56 15.44
N VAL A 179 2.93 -3.83 15.58
CA VAL A 179 1.74 -4.02 14.73
C VAL A 179 2.08 -3.78 13.26
N TRP A 180 2.79 -2.68 12.96
CA TRP A 180 3.18 -2.36 11.58
C TRP A 180 4.08 -3.44 10.96
N ALA A 181 5.09 -3.92 11.69
CA ALA A 181 6.05 -4.91 11.19
C ALA A 181 5.42 -6.26 10.84
N ASN A 182 4.25 -6.57 11.40
CA ASN A 182 3.49 -7.78 11.07
C ASN A 182 2.45 -7.56 9.95
N LEU A 183 2.10 -6.31 9.63
CA LEU A 183 1.11 -5.98 8.61
C LEU A 183 1.72 -5.80 7.21
N HIS A 184 2.86 -5.09 7.08
CA HIS A 184 3.44 -4.76 5.78
C HIS A 184 4.91 -4.32 5.90
N GLY A 185 5.75 -4.64 4.92
CA GLY A 185 7.20 -4.37 4.91
C GLY A 185 7.61 -2.89 4.92
N GLY A 186 6.66 -1.98 4.70
CA GLY A 186 6.86 -0.53 4.70
C GLY A 186 7.29 0.07 6.06
N TYR A 187 7.28 -0.70 7.15
CA TYR A 187 7.73 -0.25 8.47
C TYR A 187 9.20 0.20 8.50
N VAL A 188 10.03 -0.31 7.58
CA VAL A 188 11.44 0.09 7.42
C VAL A 188 11.56 1.59 7.10
N LEU A 189 10.63 2.13 6.32
CA LEU A 189 10.54 3.59 6.10
C LEU A 189 10.27 4.33 7.42
N GLY A 190 9.41 3.78 8.27
CA GLY A 190 9.12 4.33 9.60
C GLY A 190 10.37 4.43 10.48
N LEU A 191 11.23 3.40 10.46
CA LEU A 191 12.53 3.39 11.14
C LEU A 191 13.49 4.43 10.51
N GLY A 192 13.57 4.49 9.18
CA GLY A 192 14.40 5.46 8.46
C GLY A 192 14.03 6.91 8.80
N LEU A 193 12.74 7.23 8.79
CA LEU A 193 12.23 8.56 9.16
C LEU A 193 12.50 8.89 10.64
N ALA A 194 12.41 7.91 11.54
CA ALA A 194 12.80 8.10 12.94
C ALA A 194 14.29 8.45 13.07
N GLY A 195 15.16 7.77 12.32
CA GLY A 195 16.60 8.07 12.28
C GLY A 195 16.90 9.47 11.74
N LEU A 196 16.26 9.88 10.65
CA LEU A 196 16.47 11.20 10.06
C LEU A 196 15.99 12.32 10.99
N LEU A 197 14.84 12.15 11.66
CA LEU A 197 14.36 13.09 12.66
C LEU A 197 15.21 13.07 13.94
N ALA A 198 15.77 11.92 14.34
CA ALA A 198 16.75 11.86 15.42
C ALA A 198 18.01 12.67 15.11
N ALA A 199 18.56 12.50 13.89
CA ALA A 199 19.72 13.26 13.43
C ALA A 199 19.41 14.77 13.42
N GLU A 200 18.24 15.16 12.93
CA GLU A 200 17.76 16.55 12.98
C GLU A 200 17.70 17.08 14.43
N ALA A 201 17.16 16.29 15.38
CA ALA A 201 17.05 16.69 16.79
C ALA A 201 18.41 16.97 17.42
N VAL A 202 19.40 16.12 17.12
CA VAL A 202 20.76 16.20 17.68
C VAL A 202 21.55 17.34 17.04
N TRP A 203 21.44 17.48 15.71
CA TRP A 203 22.17 18.49 14.93
C TRP A 203 21.72 19.91 15.29
N LEU A 204 20.41 20.13 15.38
CA LEU A 204 19.82 21.45 15.64
C LEU A 204 19.68 21.77 17.14
N ALA A 205 20.18 20.92 18.04
CA ALA A 205 20.14 21.20 19.48
C ALA A 205 20.99 22.43 19.84
N PRO A 206 20.45 23.39 20.63
CA PRO A 206 21.09 24.69 20.86
C PRO A 206 22.33 24.62 21.78
N ASP A 207 22.37 23.64 22.67
CA ASP A 207 23.43 23.47 23.65
C ASP A 207 23.77 21.99 23.88
N TRP A 208 24.92 21.72 24.51
CA TRP A 208 25.41 20.37 24.78
C TRP A 208 24.44 19.51 25.62
N ARG A 209 23.77 20.08 26.63
CA ARG A 209 22.86 19.32 27.50
C ARG A 209 21.62 18.92 26.72
N SER A 210 21.06 19.82 25.91
CA SER A 210 19.93 19.54 25.02
C SER A 210 20.31 18.50 23.96
N ARG A 211 21.51 18.62 23.36
CA ARG A 211 22.04 17.63 22.40
C ARG A 211 22.15 16.24 23.01
N ARG A 212 22.74 16.13 24.21
CA ARG A 212 22.87 14.85 24.93
C ARG A 212 21.52 14.25 25.31
N ARG A 213 20.55 15.09 25.71
CA ARG A 213 19.18 14.66 26.01
C ARG A 213 18.47 14.13 24.76
N ALA A 214 18.54 14.87 23.66
CA ALA A 214 17.98 14.46 22.37
C ALA A 214 18.61 13.14 21.91
N ALA A 215 19.94 13.06 21.89
CA ALA A 215 20.67 11.86 21.50
C ALA A 215 20.25 10.63 22.33
N ARG A 216 20.21 10.74 23.66
CA ARG A 216 19.80 9.65 24.54
C ARG A 216 18.35 9.22 24.32
N GLY A 217 17.42 10.19 24.27
CA GLY A 217 16.00 9.90 24.14
C GLY A 217 15.65 9.30 22.79
N TRP A 218 16.20 9.85 21.70
CA TRP A 218 16.00 9.31 20.36
C TRP A 218 16.75 7.99 20.13
N ALA A 219 17.94 7.79 20.71
CA ALA A 219 18.64 6.51 20.64
C ALA A 219 17.86 5.40 21.37
N LEU A 220 17.33 5.69 22.57
CA LEU A 220 16.48 4.73 23.29
C LEU A 220 15.21 4.41 22.48
N PHE A 221 14.54 5.43 21.93
CA PHE A 221 13.37 5.22 21.09
C PHE A 221 13.69 4.41 19.83
N GLY A 222 14.80 4.71 19.16
CA GLY A 222 15.27 4.00 17.98
C GLY A 222 15.59 2.53 18.28
N ALA A 223 16.27 2.25 19.39
CA ALA A 223 16.55 0.89 19.84
C ALA A 223 15.27 0.11 20.16
N LEU A 224 14.31 0.73 20.87
CA LEU A 224 13.02 0.11 21.15
C LEU A 224 12.21 -0.15 19.87
N SER A 225 12.23 0.78 18.91
CA SER A 225 11.53 0.62 17.63
C SER A 225 12.16 -0.46 16.77
N LEU A 226 13.49 -0.55 16.73
CA LEU A 226 14.21 -1.60 16.02
C LEU A 226 13.94 -2.98 16.63
N ALA A 227 14.00 -3.08 17.96
CA ALA A 227 13.66 -4.31 18.67
C ALA A 227 12.20 -4.72 18.40
N ALA A 228 11.26 -3.77 18.45
CA ALA A 228 9.85 -3.98 18.12
C ALA A 228 9.64 -4.45 16.68
N ALA A 229 10.38 -3.90 15.72
CA ALA A 229 10.32 -4.29 14.31
C ALA A 229 10.80 -5.74 14.07
N CYS A 230 11.61 -6.29 14.99
CA CYS A 230 12.04 -7.69 14.95
C CYS A 230 11.04 -8.64 15.61
N ILE A 231 9.96 -8.16 16.22
CA ILE A 231 8.90 -8.99 16.80
C ILE A 231 7.96 -9.44 15.68
N THR A 232 8.46 -10.33 14.84
CA THR A 232 7.74 -10.98 13.74
C THR A 232 8.13 -12.46 13.69
N PRO A 233 7.36 -13.33 13.01
CA PRO A 233 7.73 -14.74 12.81
C PRO A 233 9.09 -14.95 12.13
N TYR A 234 9.64 -13.91 11.49
CA TYR A 234 10.88 -13.96 10.70
C TYR A 234 12.04 -13.18 11.32
N GLY A 235 11.82 -12.46 12.42
CA GLY A 235 12.85 -11.67 13.08
C GLY A 235 13.59 -10.72 12.13
N LEU A 236 14.92 -10.90 12.04
CA LEU A 236 15.79 -10.07 11.20
C LEU A 236 15.59 -10.28 9.70
N ASP A 237 15.09 -11.43 9.25
CA ASP A 237 14.90 -11.69 7.82
C ASP A 237 13.84 -10.76 7.23
N ALA A 238 12.78 -10.45 7.97
CA ALA A 238 11.78 -9.45 7.56
C ALA A 238 12.39 -8.05 7.42
N LEU A 239 13.38 -7.70 8.24
CA LEU A 239 14.06 -6.39 8.19
C LEU A 239 14.99 -6.28 6.98
N LEU A 240 15.60 -7.40 6.59
CA LEU A 240 16.53 -7.47 5.46
C LEU A 240 15.82 -7.61 4.11
N LEU A 241 14.56 -8.03 4.09
CA LEU A 241 13.80 -8.29 2.86
C LEU A 241 13.78 -7.10 1.88
N PRO A 242 13.51 -5.84 2.27
CA PRO A 242 13.51 -4.73 1.32
C PRO A 242 14.86 -4.50 0.65
N PHE A 243 15.97 -4.81 1.33
CA PHE A 243 17.31 -4.70 0.76
C PHE A 243 17.62 -5.83 -0.22
N ARG A 244 17.08 -7.04 0.01
CA ARG A 244 17.15 -8.15 -0.95
C ARG A 244 16.34 -7.84 -2.20
N LEU A 245 15.13 -7.32 -2.03
CA LEU A 245 14.25 -6.85 -3.12
C LEU A 245 14.89 -5.77 -3.98
N ALA A 246 15.54 -4.77 -3.34
CA ALA A 246 16.26 -3.72 -4.06
C ALA A 246 17.43 -4.26 -4.93
N GLY A 247 17.92 -5.46 -4.64
CA GLY A 247 18.92 -6.17 -5.44
C GLY A 247 18.36 -6.83 -6.70
N MET A 248 17.04 -7.06 -6.79
CA MET A 248 16.36 -7.74 -7.90
C MET A 248 16.05 -6.77 -9.05
N ARG A 249 17.11 -6.28 -9.70
CA ARG A 249 17.02 -5.16 -10.67
C ARG A 249 16.17 -5.51 -11.90
N PHE A 250 16.20 -6.75 -12.38
CA PHE A 250 15.41 -7.13 -13.55
C PHE A 250 13.94 -7.29 -13.19
N ALA A 251 13.61 -8.08 -12.15
CA ALA A 251 12.24 -8.33 -11.73
C ALA A 251 11.50 -7.03 -11.40
N THR A 252 12.13 -6.16 -10.61
CA THR A 252 11.55 -4.85 -10.26
C THR A 252 11.32 -3.96 -11.49
N ALA A 253 12.20 -3.95 -12.49
CA ALA A 253 11.99 -3.15 -13.71
C ALA A 253 10.77 -3.59 -14.54
N GLN A 254 10.36 -4.86 -14.42
CA GLN A 254 9.19 -5.41 -15.10
C GLN A 254 7.87 -5.06 -14.41
N LEU A 255 7.90 -4.82 -13.10
CA LEU A 255 6.71 -4.50 -12.30
C LEU A 255 6.31 -3.03 -12.45
N ILE A 256 5.05 -2.78 -12.84
CA ILE A 256 4.56 -1.42 -13.12
C ILE A 256 4.63 -0.48 -11.90
N GLU A 257 4.46 -1.01 -10.69
CA GLU A 257 4.52 -0.26 -9.42
C GLU A 257 5.93 0.28 -9.09
N TRP A 258 6.96 -0.33 -9.66
CA TRP A 258 8.38 0.03 -9.51
C TRP A 258 8.89 0.90 -10.67
N ARG A 259 8.06 1.20 -11.66
CA ARG A 259 8.44 2.15 -12.72
C ARG A 259 8.30 3.59 -12.23
N SER A 260 8.99 4.51 -12.90
CA SER A 260 8.82 5.94 -12.68
C SER A 260 7.44 6.42 -13.18
N PRO A 261 6.86 7.48 -12.61
CA PRO A 261 5.67 8.15 -13.15
C PRO A 261 5.89 8.55 -14.62
N ASP A 262 4.86 8.41 -15.47
CA ASP A 262 4.96 8.75 -16.90
C ASP A 262 4.26 10.08 -17.17
N PHE A 263 5.07 11.14 -17.15
CA PHE A 263 4.63 12.52 -17.41
C PHE A 263 4.28 12.80 -18.87
N GLN A 264 4.38 11.82 -19.78
CA GLN A 264 3.75 11.93 -21.11
C GLN A 264 2.23 11.69 -21.04
N SER A 265 1.77 11.08 -19.95
CA SER A 265 0.37 10.92 -19.59
C SER A 265 0.03 11.79 -18.37
N PHE A 266 -1.26 12.04 -18.15
CA PHE A 266 -1.68 12.80 -16.97
C PHE A 266 -1.33 12.04 -15.69
N GLU A 267 -0.48 12.64 -14.85
CA GLU A 267 -0.08 12.10 -13.55
C GLU A 267 -0.55 13.03 -12.42
N PRO A 268 -1.31 12.55 -11.41
CA PRO A 268 -1.73 13.37 -10.27
C PRO A 268 -0.57 14.06 -9.53
N LEU A 269 0.62 13.43 -9.56
CA LEU A 269 1.85 14.00 -9.03
C LEU A 269 2.26 15.30 -9.74
N GLU A 270 2.02 15.43 -11.05
CA GLU A 270 2.35 16.64 -11.82
C GLU A 270 1.57 17.85 -11.31
N LEU A 271 0.25 17.70 -11.12
CA LEU A 271 -0.59 18.76 -10.55
C LEU A 271 -0.16 19.13 -9.14
N TRP A 272 0.17 18.13 -8.32
CA TRP A 272 0.66 18.35 -6.96
C TRP A 272 1.97 19.16 -6.97
N LEU A 273 2.91 18.79 -7.83
CA LEU A 273 4.19 19.47 -7.98
C LEU A 273 4.01 20.91 -8.46
N ALA A 274 3.20 21.11 -9.50
CA ALA A 274 2.90 22.44 -10.03
C ALA A 274 2.25 23.33 -8.95
N PHE A 275 1.28 22.81 -8.21
CA PHE A 275 0.62 23.54 -7.13
C PHE A 275 1.57 23.90 -5.99
N VAL A 276 2.35 22.93 -5.49
CA VAL A 276 3.28 23.14 -4.38
C VAL A 276 4.41 24.09 -4.78
N LEU A 277 4.91 24.00 -6.01
CA LEU A 277 5.93 24.91 -6.54
C LEU A 277 5.36 26.33 -6.70
N PHE A 278 4.20 26.47 -7.33
CA PHE A 278 3.54 27.76 -7.50
C PHE A 278 3.25 28.41 -6.14
N ALA A 279 2.65 27.68 -5.21
CA ALA A 279 2.34 28.18 -3.88
C ALA A 279 3.62 28.54 -3.11
N GLY A 280 4.67 27.72 -3.22
CA GLY A 280 5.97 27.97 -2.59
C GLY A 280 6.62 29.26 -3.07
N LEU A 281 6.61 29.51 -4.39
CA LEU A 281 7.17 30.72 -4.99
C LEU A 281 6.28 31.95 -4.74
N ALA A 282 4.97 31.84 -4.97
CA ALA A 282 4.03 32.95 -4.83
C ALA A 282 3.87 33.43 -3.39
N LEU A 283 3.92 32.51 -2.41
CA LEU A 283 3.78 32.83 -0.98
C LEU A 283 5.13 32.98 -0.27
N GLY A 284 6.25 32.82 -0.98
CA GLY A 284 7.60 32.98 -0.44
C GLY A 284 7.92 32.02 0.71
N TRP A 285 7.54 30.75 0.58
CA TRP A 285 7.67 29.75 1.64
C TRP A 285 9.11 29.56 2.11
N ARG A 286 9.34 29.77 3.41
CA ARG A 286 10.62 29.49 4.07
C ARG A 286 10.56 28.19 4.84
N LEU A 287 11.42 27.24 4.46
CA LEU A 287 11.56 25.93 5.10
C LEU A 287 12.95 25.74 5.70
N PRO A 288 13.07 25.09 6.87
CA PRO A 288 14.37 24.62 7.35
C PRO A 288 15.01 23.66 6.35
N ALA A 289 16.33 23.74 6.16
CA ALA A 289 17.06 22.88 5.23
C ALA A 289 16.82 21.38 5.46
N THR A 290 16.64 20.98 6.72
CA THR A 290 16.34 19.60 7.12
C THR A 290 14.97 19.14 6.61
N ARG A 291 13.96 20.01 6.62
CA ARG A 291 12.62 19.72 6.07
C ARG A 291 12.65 19.66 4.56
N LEU A 292 13.39 20.56 3.93
CA LEU A 292 13.59 20.55 2.48
C LEU A 292 14.28 19.25 2.03
N LEU A 293 15.33 18.82 2.72
CA LEU A 293 16.03 17.56 2.40
C LEU A 293 15.11 16.34 2.52
N LEU A 294 14.28 16.28 3.58
CA LEU A 294 13.29 15.20 3.74
C LEU A 294 12.25 15.19 2.62
N LEU A 295 11.76 16.36 2.20
CA LEU A 295 10.82 16.48 1.09
C LEU A 295 11.46 16.09 -0.24
N LEU A 296 12.71 16.49 -0.47
CA LEU A 296 13.47 16.09 -1.67
C LEU A 296 13.73 14.58 -1.69
N LEU A 297 13.99 13.96 -0.53
CA LEU A 297 14.12 12.50 -0.44
C LEU A 297 12.80 11.79 -0.78
N LEU A 298 11.68 12.22 -0.19
CA LEU A 298 10.36 11.66 -0.49
C LEU A 298 10.00 11.85 -1.97
N LEU A 299 10.29 13.03 -2.52
CA LEU A 299 10.07 13.32 -3.92
C LEU A 299 10.98 12.47 -4.82
N HIS A 300 12.25 12.29 -4.47
CA HIS A 300 13.15 11.41 -5.21
C HIS A 300 12.62 9.97 -5.24
N MET A 301 12.13 9.45 -4.11
CA MET A 301 11.52 8.12 -4.05
C MET A 301 10.28 8.01 -4.94
N ALA A 302 9.37 8.99 -4.92
CA ALA A 302 8.21 9.03 -5.80
C ALA A 302 8.59 9.22 -7.29
N LEU A 303 9.64 10.01 -7.51
CA LEU A 303 10.45 10.16 -8.72
C LEU A 303 10.78 8.81 -9.37
N GLN A 304 11.43 8.01 -8.54
CA GLN A 304 12.02 6.75 -8.92
C GLN A 304 10.94 5.69 -9.13
N HIS A 305 10.00 5.56 -8.18
CA HIS A 305 8.98 4.50 -8.19
C HIS A 305 7.58 5.06 -7.87
N ARG A 306 6.60 4.78 -8.75
CA ARG A 306 5.19 5.22 -8.61
C ARG A 306 4.56 4.85 -7.27
N ARG A 307 4.88 3.67 -6.73
CA ARG A 307 4.38 3.21 -5.42
C ARG A 307 4.72 4.15 -4.24
N HIS A 308 5.66 5.08 -4.40
CA HIS A 308 6.02 6.04 -3.35
C HIS A 308 5.30 7.39 -3.48
N VAL A 309 4.46 7.59 -4.50
CA VAL A 309 3.69 8.83 -4.70
C VAL A 309 2.71 9.09 -3.55
N GLU A 310 2.05 8.05 -3.03
CA GLU A 310 1.16 8.16 -1.87
C GLU A 310 1.88 8.67 -0.61
N LEU A 311 3.18 8.33 -0.45
CA LEU A 311 3.99 8.79 0.67
C LEU A 311 4.23 10.29 0.61
N VAL A 312 4.41 10.86 -0.59
CA VAL A 312 4.50 12.31 -0.77
C VAL A 312 3.19 12.96 -0.34
N GLY A 313 2.05 12.43 -0.80
CA GLY A 313 0.73 12.93 -0.41
C GLY A 313 0.49 12.93 1.10
N LEU A 314 0.81 11.83 1.77
CA LEU A 314 0.54 11.67 3.20
C LEU A 314 1.56 12.36 4.10
N LEU A 315 2.85 12.32 3.75
CA LEU A 315 3.94 12.76 4.64
C LEU A 315 4.39 14.19 4.40
N ALA A 316 4.38 14.67 3.17
CA ALA A 316 4.82 16.05 2.88
C ALA A 316 4.00 17.10 3.65
N PRO A 317 2.65 17.00 3.75
CA PRO A 317 1.88 17.96 4.54
C PRO A 317 2.25 17.94 6.03
N LEU A 318 2.57 16.77 6.60
CA LEU A 318 2.99 16.66 8.01
C LEU A 318 4.34 17.35 8.25
N LEU A 319 5.25 17.28 7.28
CA LEU A 319 6.57 17.94 7.35
C LEU A 319 6.49 19.45 7.11
N LEU A 320 5.59 19.88 6.22
CA LEU A 320 5.40 21.28 5.84
C LEU A 320 4.60 22.08 6.88
N ALA A 321 3.56 21.49 7.45
CA ALA A 321 2.61 22.21 8.29
C ALA A 321 3.24 22.93 9.50
N PRO A 322 4.18 22.33 10.27
CA PRO A 322 4.84 23.04 11.36
C PRO A 322 5.73 24.21 10.90
N ALA A 323 6.36 24.10 9.72
CA ALA A 323 7.24 25.13 9.18
C ALA A 323 6.45 26.31 8.58
N LEU A 324 5.35 26.00 7.90
CA LEU A 324 4.53 26.98 7.18
C LEU A 324 3.36 27.53 8.01
N GLY A 325 3.01 26.90 9.13
CA GLY A 325 1.80 27.25 9.86
C GLY A 325 1.72 28.68 10.38
N ARG A 326 2.85 29.37 10.59
CA ARG A 326 2.88 30.82 10.89
C ARG A 326 2.64 31.67 9.64
N GLN A 327 3.30 31.34 8.52
CA GLN A 327 3.21 32.05 7.24
C GLN A 327 1.79 31.95 6.64
N LEU A 328 1.18 30.76 6.74
CA LEU A 328 -0.17 30.51 6.22
C LEU A 328 -1.28 31.05 7.13
N ARG A 329 -1.06 31.13 8.44
CA ARG A 329 -2.04 31.74 9.37
C ARG A 329 -2.23 33.23 9.15
N SER A 330 -1.17 33.96 8.79
CA SER A 330 -1.26 35.40 8.48
C SER A 330 -1.95 35.69 7.14
N ALA A 331 -1.93 34.74 6.21
CA ALA A 331 -2.43 34.93 4.85
C ALA A 331 -3.95 34.73 4.70
N ALA A 332 -4.61 34.00 5.62
CA ALA A 332 -6.00 33.60 5.43
C ALA A 332 -6.75 33.28 6.73
N ALA A 333 -7.44 34.28 7.28
CA ALA A 333 -8.57 34.03 8.17
C ALA A 333 -9.85 34.53 7.48
N GLY A 334 -10.26 33.81 6.43
CA GLY A 334 -11.45 34.16 5.66
C GLY A 334 -12.76 33.86 6.42
N PRO A 335 -13.92 34.29 5.89
CA PRO A 335 -15.22 33.96 6.46
C PRO A 335 -15.44 32.44 6.63
N ALA A 336 -14.96 31.64 5.68
CA ALA A 336 -15.04 30.18 5.72
C ALA A 336 -14.28 29.56 6.91
N ASP A 337 -13.09 30.09 7.25
CA ASP A 337 -12.32 29.59 8.40
C ASP A 337 -13.04 29.81 9.72
N ARG A 338 -13.80 30.91 9.85
CA ARG A 338 -14.59 31.18 11.07
C ARG A 338 -15.70 30.15 11.27
N VAL A 339 -16.36 29.75 10.18
CA VAL A 339 -17.39 28.70 10.20
C VAL A 339 -16.76 27.33 10.50
N LEU A 340 -15.64 27.02 9.84
CA LEU A 340 -14.98 25.73 9.98
C LEU A 340 -14.20 25.57 11.30
N ALA A 341 -13.83 26.65 11.98
CA ALA A 341 -13.08 26.62 13.23
C ALA A 341 -13.77 25.82 14.34
N GLU A 342 -15.10 25.84 14.39
CA GLU A 342 -15.84 25.06 15.39
C GLU A 342 -15.81 23.56 15.09
N LEU A 343 -15.91 23.19 13.81
CA LEU A 343 -15.78 21.80 13.36
C LEU A 343 -14.34 21.29 13.41
N ALA A 344 -13.35 22.20 13.39
CA ALA A 344 -11.94 21.85 13.55
C ALA A 344 -11.62 21.31 14.95
N LYS A 345 -12.46 21.55 15.96
CA LYS A 345 -12.30 20.98 17.31
C LYS A 345 -12.43 19.45 17.32
N PRO A 346 -11.96 18.75 18.38
CA PRO A 346 -12.18 17.32 18.54
C PRO A 346 -13.66 16.97 18.53
N ALA A 347 -14.00 15.78 18.02
CA ALA A 347 -15.37 15.28 18.10
C ALA A 347 -15.72 14.91 19.55
N SER A 348 -16.99 15.07 19.92
CA SER A 348 -17.51 14.50 21.17
C SER A 348 -17.78 13.00 21.02
N LEU A 349 -17.91 12.28 22.14
CA LEU A 349 -18.29 10.86 22.12
C LEU A 349 -19.60 10.62 21.35
N ARG A 350 -20.56 11.53 21.45
CA ARG A 350 -21.82 11.46 20.68
C ARG A 350 -21.58 11.59 19.18
N GLY A 351 -20.71 12.50 18.76
CA GLY A 351 -20.36 12.64 17.34
C GLY A 351 -19.60 11.43 16.80
N ILE A 352 -18.71 10.83 17.59
CA ILE A 352 -18.05 9.58 17.25
C ILE A 352 -19.08 8.45 17.09
N ALA A 353 -20.04 8.33 18.02
CA ALA A 353 -21.11 7.34 17.92
C ALA A 353 -21.98 7.55 16.68
N ILE A 354 -22.37 8.79 16.37
CA ILE A 354 -23.11 9.12 15.13
C ILE A 354 -22.30 8.74 13.89
N ALA A 355 -21.01 9.09 13.85
CA ALA A 355 -20.14 8.73 12.74
C ALA A 355 -20.00 7.21 12.58
N ALA A 356 -19.90 6.47 13.69
CA ALA A 356 -19.86 5.01 13.68
C ALA A 356 -21.17 4.40 13.15
N VAL A 357 -22.33 4.94 13.54
CA VAL A 357 -23.63 4.51 13.01
C VAL A 357 -23.76 4.82 11.52
N LEU A 358 -23.33 6.01 11.07
CA LEU A 358 -23.33 6.37 9.65
C LEU A 358 -22.39 5.47 8.84
N PHE A 359 -21.20 5.21 9.36
CA PHE A 359 -20.26 4.26 8.76
C PHE A 359 -20.87 2.87 8.65
N ALA A 360 -21.48 2.35 9.72
CA ALA A 360 -22.15 1.05 9.71
C ALA A 360 -23.33 1.02 8.71
N GLY A 361 -24.12 2.09 8.65
CA GLY A 361 -25.21 2.25 7.69
C GLY A 361 -24.74 2.26 6.25
N LEU A 362 -23.72 3.07 5.92
CA LEU A 362 -23.11 3.09 4.58
C LEU A 362 -22.51 1.73 4.22
N SER A 363 -21.81 1.10 5.16
CA SER A 363 -21.26 -0.25 4.96
C SER A 363 -22.37 -1.25 4.68
N ALA A 364 -23.49 -1.19 5.39
CA ALA A 364 -24.64 -2.05 5.15
C ALA A 364 -25.30 -1.81 3.77
N VAL A 365 -25.32 -0.56 3.29
CA VAL A 365 -25.78 -0.23 1.93
C VAL A 365 -24.84 -0.81 0.89
N VAL A 366 -23.52 -0.63 1.07
CA VAL A 366 -22.49 -1.17 0.18
C VAL A 366 -22.54 -2.71 0.15
N LEU A 367 -22.72 -3.35 1.31
CA LEU A 367 -22.93 -4.80 1.47
C LEU A 367 -24.19 -5.31 0.74
N ARG A 368 -25.22 -4.48 0.58
CA ARG A 368 -26.46 -4.84 -0.13
C ARG A 368 -26.46 -4.48 -1.61
N GLY A 369 -25.62 -3.54 -2.03
CA GLY A 369 -25.77 -2.77 -3.27
C GLY A 369 -25.24 -3.41 -4.54
N ALA A 370 -24.25 -4.29 -4.48
CA ALA A 370 -23.80 -5.10 -5.62
C ALA A 370 -22.86 -6.20 -5.09
N ALA A 371 -22.97 -7.41 -5.62
CA ALA A 371 -21.84 -8.33 -5.59
C ALA A 371 -20.73 -7.68 -6.43
N ILE A 372 -19.89 -6.87 -5.81
CA ILE A 372 -18.74 -6.27 -6.47
C ILE A 372 -17.91 -7.45 -6.95
N ARG A 373 -17.82 -7.54 -8.26
CA ARG A 373 -17.28 -8.67 -8.99
C ARG A 373 -15.95 -8.22 -9.58
N SER A 374 -14.89 -8.99 -9.31
CA SER A 374 -13.53 -8.68 -9.80
C SER A 374 -13.33 -9.17 -11.24
N ASP A 375 -14.41 -9.44 -11.97
CA ASP A 375 -14.42 -10.16 -13.25
C ASP A 375 -13.44 -9.57 -14.28
N VAL A 376 -13.12 -8.27 -14.13
CA VAL A 376 -12.17 -7.51 -14.98
C VAL A 376 -10.74 -8.06 -14.94
N VAL A 377 -10.29 -8.62 -13.83
CA VAL A 377 -8.89 -9.10 -13.65
C VAL A 377 -8.79 -10.62 -13.50
N THR A 378 -9.88 -11.36 -13.73
CA THR A 378 -9.93 -12.80 -13.46
C THR A 378 -10.32 -13.64 -14.67
N PRO A 379 -9.52 -14.66 -15.06
CA PRO A 379 -9.81 -15.56 -16.18
C PRO A 379 -10.83 -16.65 -15.81
N THR A 380 -12.00 -16.24 -15.29
CA THR A 380 -13.06 -17.14 -14.81
C THR A 380 -13.60 -18.06 -15.90
N ALA A 381 -13.89 -17.50 -17.09
CA ALA A 381 -14.43 -18.24 -18.23
C ALA A 381 -13.38 -19.21 -18.83
N ALA A 382 -12.12 -18.79 -18.89
CA ALA A 382 -11.01 -19.64 -19.31
C ALA A 382 -10.82 -20.85 -18.39
N LEU A 383 -10.86 -20.66 -17.06
CA LEU A 383 -10.81 -21.79 -16.12
C LEU A 383 -12.05 -22.69 -16.21
N ALA A 384 -13.23 -22.13 -16.48
CA ALA A 384 -14.44 -22.93 -16.69
C ALA A 384 -14.32 -23.82 -17.94
N ALA A 385 -13.79 -23.27 -19.04
CA ALA A 385 -13.54 -24.03 -20.27
C ALA A 385 -12.50 -25.15 -20.06
N MET A 386 -11.42 -24.84 -19.33
CA MET A 386 -10.39 -25.81 -18.94
C MET A 386 -10.98 -26.98 -18.13
N ARG A 387 -11.79 -26.68 -17.11
CA ARG A 387 -12.47 -27.71 -16.29
C ARG A 387 -13.45 -28.54 -17.11
N ALA A 388 -14.22 -27.92 -18.01
CA ALA A 388 -15.14 -28.65 -18.89
C ALA A 388 -14.41 -29.63 -19.83
N ALA A 389 -13.21 -29.28 -20.26
CA ALA A 389 -12.35 -30.12 -21.08
C ALA A 389 -11.52 -31.15 -20.28
N HIS A 390 -11.68 -31.21 -18.96
CA HIS A 390 -10.94 -32.14 -18.07
C HIS A 390 -9.42 -32.07 -18.25
N VAL A 391 -8.90 -30.85 -18.43
CA VAL A 391 -7.47 -30.61 -18.58
C VAL A 391 -6.80 -30.63 -17.21
N GLU A 392 -5.72 -31.40 -17.09
CA GLU A 392 -4.94 -31.54 -15.87
C GLU A 392 -3.45 -31.35 -16.14
N GLY A 393 -2.67 -31.18 -15.08
CA GLY A 393 -1.22 -31.07 -15.13
C GLY A 393 -0.70 -29.63 -14.99
N PRO A 394 0.63 -29.45 -15.09
CA PRO A 394 1.28 -28.16 -14.87
C PRO A 394 0.85 -27.11 -15.87
N VAL A 395 0.49 -25.93 -15.36
CA VAL A 395 0.14 -24.75 -16.17
C VAL A 395 1.35 -23.87 -16.38
N LEU A 396 1.46 -23.23 -17.55
CA LEU A 396 2.26 -22.02 -17.74
C LEU A 396 1.31 -20.81 -17.82
N ASN A 397 1.31 -19.98 -16.79
CA ASN A 397 0.40 -18.83 -16.69
C ASN A 397 1.12 -17.50 -16.81
N ASP A 398 0.38 -16.48 -17.23
CA ASP A 398 0.83 -15.10 -17.11
C ASP A 398 0.91 -14.66 -15.64
N TYR A 399 1.86 -13.77 -15.33
CA TYR A 399 2.16 -13.28 -13.97
C TYR A 399 0.89 -12.82 -13.22
N GLY A 400 0.04 -12.05 -13.90
CA GLY A 400 -1.21 -11.52 -13.33
C GLY A 400 -2.27 -12.58 -13.03
N PHE A 401 -2.19 -13.80 -13.56
CA PHE A 401 -3.17 -14.85 -13.28
C PHE A 401 -2.79 -15.74 -12.09
N GLY A 402 -1.56 -15.64 -11.58
CA GLY A 402 -1.05 -16.51 -10.53
C GLY A 402 -1.89 -16.47 -9.25
N GLY A 403 -2.25 -15.28 -8.77
CA GLY A 403 -3.08 -15.13 -7.57
C GLY A 403 -4.46 -15.80 -7.72
N TYR A 404 -5.09 -15.67 -8.88
CA TYR A 404 -6.39 -16.28 -9.15
C TYR A 404 -6.31 -17.81 -9.29
N LEU A 405 -5.23 -18.34 -9.86
CA LEU A 405 -4.98 -19.79 -9.91
C LEU A 405 -4.83 -20.37 -8.51
N ILE A 406 -4.05 -19.71 -7.64
CA ILE A 406 -3.86 -20.10 -6.23
C ILE A 406 -5.22 -20.16 -5.53
N PHE A 407 -6.02 -19.10 -5.66
CA PHE A 407 -7.36 -19.05 -5.07
C PHE A 407 -8.31 -20.12 -5.61
N SER A 408 -8.07 -20.56 -6.86
CA SER A 408 -8.83 -21.63 -7.53
C SER A 408 -8.31 -23.04 -7.24
N GLY A 409 -7.28 -23.18 -6.39
CA GLY A 409 -6.68 -24.47 -6.03
C GLY A 409 -5.74 -25.05 -7.08
N ILE A 410 -5.23 -24.22 -8.00
CA ILE A 410 -4.30 -24.63 -9.06
C ILE A 410 -2.92 -24.03 -8.73
N ALA A 411 -1.88 -24.87 -8.72
CA ALA A 411 -0.52 -24.42 -8.52
C ALA A 411 -0.01 -23.65 -9.75
N PRO A 412 0.30 -22.34 -9.65
CA PRO A 412 0.76 -21.57 -10.80
C PRO A 412 2.24 -21.82 -11.10
N PHE A 413 2.62 -21.54 -12.35
CA PHE A 413 4.03 -21.46 -12.76
C PHE A 413 4.76 -20.28 -12.13
N ILE A 414 4.07 -19.14 -12.08
CA ILE A 414 4.55 -17.87 -11.54
C ILE A 414 3.37 -17.10 -10.93
N ASP A 415 3.63 -16.29 -9.89
CA ASP A 415 2.62 -15.47 -9.22
C ASP A 415 3.22 -14.16 -8.66
N GLY A 416 2.37 -13.35 -8.02
CA GLY A 416 2.66 -12.01 -7.47
C GLY A 416 3.85 -11.89 -6.50
N ARG A 417 4.39 -13.01 -5.99
CA ARG A 417 5.53 -13.04 -5.07
C ARG A 417 6.86 -13.02 -5.83
N ALA A 418 7.19 -11.90 -6.47
CA ALA A 418 8.43 -11.78 -7.26
C ALA A 418 9.69 -12.22 -6.47
N GLU A 419 9.75 -11.93 -5.16
CA GLU A 419 10.84 -12.32 -4.27
C GLU A 419 11.01 -13.83 -4.08
N LEU A 420 9.94 -14.61 -4.29
CA LEU A 420 9.99 -16.07 -4.22
C LEU A 420 10.76 -16.66 -5.40
N TYR A 421 10.54 -16.09 -6.59
CA TYR A 421 11.08 -16.61 -7.84
C TYR A 421 12.52 -16.16 -8.10
N GLY A 422 12.89 -14.94 -7.67
CA GLY A 422 14.23 -14.40 -7.86
C GLY A 422 14.46 -13.83 -9.28
N ASP A 423 15.53 -13.05 -9.43
CA ASP A 423 15.79 -12.23 -10.63
C ASP A 423 16.05 -13.10 -11.88
N ASP A 424 16.79 -14.19 -11.72
CA ASP A 424 17.18 -15.07 -12.83
C ASP A 424 16.00 -15.87 -13.40
N PHE A 425 15.17 -16.44 -12.53
CA PHE A 425 13.95 -17.14 -12.96
C PHE A 425 12.98 -16.17 -13.63
N PHE A 426 12.80 -14.97 -13.05
CA PHE A 426 11.93 -13.95 -13.62
C PHE A 426 12.38 -13.54 -15.02
N ARG A 427 13.70 -13.42 -15.23
CA ARG A 427 14.29 -13.18 -16.55
C ARG A 427 13.98 -14.31 -17.53
N GLN A 428 14.22 -15.55 -17.14
CA GLN A 428 13.93 -16.70 -18.00
C GLN A 428 12.45 -16.74 -18.39
N TYR A 429 11.55 -16.48 -17.43
CA TYR A 429 10.11 -16.40 -17.67
C TYR A 429 9.75 -15.29 -18.67
N VAL A 430 10.27 -14.08 -18.47
CA VAL A 430 10.00 -12.94 -19.36
C VAL A 430 10.53 -13.20 -20.77
N ASP A 431 11.75 -13.73 -20.89
CA ASP A 431 12.35 -14.08 -22.17
C ASP A 431 11.48 -15.11 -22.92
N ALA A 432 10.98 -16.14 -22.22
CA ALA A 432 10.06 -17.11 -22.79
C ALA A 432 8.73 -16.47 -23.24
N MET A 433 8.10 -15.64 -22.41
CA MET A 433 6.83 -14.98 -22.75
C MET A 433 6.96 -13.97 -23.90
N LEU A 434 8.12 -13.36 -24.07
CA LEU A 434 8.43 -12.41 -25.15
C LEU A 434 9.10 -13.06 -26.37
N LEU A 435 9.19 -14.40 -26.41
CA LEU A 435 9.83 -15.17 -27.48
C LEU A 435 11.30 -14.80 -27.73
N GLN A 436 12.00 -14.35 -26.71
CA GLN A 436 13.43 -14.07 -26.77
C GLN A 436 14.22 -15.36 -26.62
N ASN A 437 15.35 -15.45 -27.33
CA ASN A 437 16.33 -16.54 -27.23
C ASN A 437 15.80 -17.96 -27.51
N GLY A 438 14.56 -18.10 -28.02
CA GLY A 438 13.95 -19.42 -28.27
C GLY A 438 13.64 -20.22 -27.00
N GLU A 439 13.48 -19.56 -25.85
CA GLU A 439 13.32 -20.19 -24.54
C GLU A 439 11.97 -20.92 -24.37
N LEU A 440 10.89 -20.43 -25.00
CA LEU A 440 9.53 -20.92 -24.69
C LEU A 440 9.35 -22.44 -24.92
N PRO A 441 9.69 -23.03 -26.09
CA PRO A 441 9.55 -24.48 -26.27
C PRO A 441 10.37 -25.29 -25.26
N GLN A 442 11.59 -24.84 -24.95
CA GLN A 442 12.47 -25.51 -24.00
C GLN A 442 11.93 -25.45 -22.58
N LEU A 443 11.31 -24.33 -22.19
CA LEU A 443 10.64 -24.15 -20.92
C LEU A 443 9.41 -25.05 -20.82
N LEU A 444 8.57 -25.09 -21.86
CA LEU A 444 7.38 -25.97 -21.90
C LEU A 444 7.75 -27.44 -21.68
N ASP A 445 8.85 -27.90 -22.30
CA ASP A 445 9.33 -29.26 -22.14
C ASP A 445 10.00 -29.51 -20.78
N ARG A 446 10.88 -28.59 -20.34
CA ARG A 446 11.60 -28.72 -19.06
C ARG A 446 10.66 -28.87 -17.87
N TYR A 447 9.56 -28.12 -17.86
CA TYR A 447 8.59 -28.12 -16.78
C TYR A 447 7.38 -29.03 -17.04
N GLY A 448 7.38 -29.77 -18.17
CA GLY A 448 6.29 -30.69 -18.51
C GLY A 448 4.93 -29.99 -18.58
N ILE A 449 4.90 -28.78 -19.14
CA ILE A 449 3.68 -27.95 -19.19
C ILE A 449 2.63 -28.66 -20.04
N ALA A 450 1.45 -28.85 -19.45
CA ALA A 450 0.31 -29.53 -20.08
C ALA A 450 -0.67 -28.54 -20.71
N TRP A 451 -0.76 -27.32 -20.17
CA TRP A 451 -1.64 -26.28 -20.69
C TRP A 451 -1.11 -24.88 -20.33
N THR A 452 -1.58 -23.85 -21.03
CA THR A 452 -1.19 -22.47 -20.77
C THR A 452 -2.39 -21.58 -20.48
N LEU A 453 -2.16 -20.49 -19.74
CA LEU A 453 -3.14 -19.47 -19.43
C LEU A 453 -2.49 -18.09 -19.59
N ILE A 454 -2.66 -17.48 -20.77
CA ILE A 454 -1.84 -16.35 -21.21
C ILE A 454 -2.74 -15.19 -21.66
N GLU A 455 -2.34 -13.95 -21.39
CA GLU A 455 -3.03 -12.76 -21.87
C GLU A 455 -3.04 -12.72 -23.42
N PRO A 456 -4.15 -12.35 -24.08
CA PRO A 456 -4.29 -12.42 -25.54
C PRO A 456 -3.23 -11.64 -26.33
N GLN A 457 -2.67 -10.57 -25.76
CA GLN A 457 -1.72 -9.69 -26.44
C GLN A 457 -0.27 -10.20 -26.40
N ARG A 458 0.00 -11.33 -25.74
CA ARG A 458 1.38 -11.84 -25.61
C ARG A 458 1.89 -12.49 -26.89
N PRO A 459 3.15 -12.23 -27.30
CA PRO A 459 3.77 -12.92 -28.42
C PRO A 459 3.72 -14.45 -28.29
N ALA A 460 3.83 -14.98 -27.06
CA ALA A 460 3.74 -16.41 -26.77
C ALA A 460 2.46 -17.07 -27.30
N VAL A 461 1.33 -16.37 -27.34
CA VAL A 461 0.06 -16.89 -27.90
C VAL A 461 0.25 -17.23 -29.37
N VAL A 462 0.84 -16.32 -30.14
CA VAL A 462 1.06 -16.51 -31.58
C VAL A 462 1.96 -17.71 -31.85
N LEU A 463 3.00 -17.92 -31.05
CA LEU A 463 3.85 -19.11 -31.21
C LEU A 463 3.08 -20.39 -30.88
N LEU A 464 2.33 -20.42 -29.77
CA LEU A 464 1.58 -21.60 -29.33
C LEU A 464 0.48 -22.02 -30.31
N ASP A 465 -0.15 -21.08 -31.03
CA ASP A 465 -1.12 -21.39 -32.09
C ASP A 465 -0.52 -22.18 -33.25
N HIS A 466 0.80 -22.03 -33.48
CA HIS A 466 1.51 -22.64 -34.59
C HIS A 466 2.49 -23.74 -34.15
N LEU A 467 2.63 -23.98 -32.84
CA LEU A 467 3.55 -24.95 -32.29
C LEU A 467 2.96 -26.36 -32.40
N SER A 468 3.69 -27.28 -33.03
CA SER A 468 3.25 -28.67 -33.18
C SER A 468 3.00 -29.33 -31.83
N GLY A 469 1.87 -30.03 -31.68
CA GLY A 469 1.47 -30.69 -30.43
C GLY A 469 0.78 -29.76 -29.42
N TRP A 470 0.44 -28.53 -29.84
CA TRP A 470 -0.38 -27.60 -29.07
C TRP A 470 -1.61 -27.21 -29.87
N ARG A 471 -2.73 -27.02 -29.17
CA ARG A 471 -3.95 -26.46 -29.77
C ARG A 471 -4.60 -25.46 -28.82
N ARG A 472 -5.23 -24.45 -29.40
CA ARG A 472 -6.05 -23.50 -28.66
C ARG A 472 -7.37 -24.17 -28.22
N LEU A 473 -7.67 -24.10 -26.93
CA LEU A 473 -8.91 -24.60 -26.34
C LEU A 473 -9.93 -23.47 -26.14
N TYR A 474 -9.47 -22.29 -25.74
CA TYR A 474 -10.32 -21.15 -25.39
C TYR A 474 -9.61 -19.82 -25.68
N ALA A 475 -10.38 -18.78 -25.99
CA ALA A 475 -9.92 -17.41 -26.08
C ALA A 475 -11.07 -16.42 -25.81
N ASP A 476 -10.78 -15.39 -25.02
CA ASP A 476 -11.60 -14.18 -24.88
C ASP A 476 -10.69 -12.94 -24.77
N ASP A 477 -11.25 -11.80 -24.39
CA ASP A 477 -10.51 -10.54 -24.24
C ASP A 477 -9.58 -10.52 -23.00
N VAL A 478 -9.70 -11.51 -22.11
CA VAL A 478 -8.96 -11.60 -20.84
C VAL A 478 -7.83 -12.62 -20.96
N ALA A 479 -8.09 -13.82 -21.48
CA ALA A 479 -7.14 -14.93 -21.50
C ALA A 479 -7.33 -15.89 -22.68
N VAL A 480 -6.22 -16.51 -23.07
CA VAL A 480 -6.15 -17.59 -24.05
C VAL A 480 -5.64 -18.85 -23.36
N VAL A 481 -6.31 -19.98 -23.62
CA VAL A 481 -5.92 -21.30 -23.12
C VAL A 481 -5.45 -22.16 -24.28
N HIS A 482 -4.25 -22.69 -24.15
CA HIS A 482 -3.74 -23.74 -25.02
C HIS A 482 -3.57 -25.03 -24.24
N VAL A 483 -3.75 -26.15 -24.90
CA VAL A 483 -3.53 -27.48 -24.33
C VAL A 483 -2.55 -28.24 -25.19
N ARG A 484 -1.69 -29.01 -24.53
CA ARG A 484 -0.77 -29.92 -25.18
C ARG A 484 -1.54 -31.17 -25.59
N ASP A 485 -1.47 -31.53 -26.86
CA ASP A 485 -2.04 -32.78 -27.34
C ASP A 485 -1.20 -33.92 -26.76
N VAL A 486 -1.79 -34.68 -25.83
CA VAL A 486 -1.18 -35.92 -25.34
C VAL A 486 -1.17 -36.88 -26.53
N PRO A 487 -0.04 -37.50 -26.91
CA PRO A 487 -0.07 -38.52 -27.94
C PRO A 487 -1.00 -39.63 -27.45
N VAL A 488 -2.08 -39.89 -28.21
CA VAL A 488 -2.95 -41.04 -28.00
C VAL A 488 -2.04 -42.27 -28.05
N ARG A 489 -1.75 -42.86 -26.89
CA ARG A 489 -1.10 -44.17 -26.85
C ARG A 489 -2.14 -45.14 -27.42
N HIS A 490 -1.95 -45.50 -28.69
CA HIS A 490 -2.71 -46.54 -29.37
C HIS A 490 -2.50 -47.91 -28.72
#